data_AF-A0A8J7ZRE0-F1
#
_entry.id   AF-A0A8J7ZRE0-F1
#
_cell.length_a   1.000
_cell.length_b   1.000
_cell.length_c   1.000
_cell.angle_alpha   90.00
_cell.angle_beta   90.00
_cell.angle_gamma   90.00
#
_symmetry.space_group_name_H-M   'P 1'
#
loop_
_entity.id
_entity.type
_entity.pdbx_description
1 polymer ?
#
loop_
_entity_poly.entity_id
_entity_poly.type
_entity_poly.pdbx_seq_one_letter_code
_entity_poly.pdbx_strand_id
1 'polypeptide(L)'
;MRKNELVHLHSLLRLLRERYADDADDAAFADYDALSIDPTHAHRSKGAHEEAVLALSAQLADELSKHGKYSGQDDAAGAATADGQGA
;
A
#
# COMPACT_ATOMS: atom_id res chain seq x y z
N MET A 1 -0.14 19.91 3.73
CA MET A 1 -1.41 19.53 4.37
C MET A 1 -1.52 20.15 5.76
N ARG A 2 -2.74 20.48 6.22
CA ARG A 2 -3.00 20.86 7.62
C ARG A 2 -2.88 19.63 8.52
N LYS A 3 -2.64 19.82 9.83
CA LYS A 3 -2.46 18.69 10.77
C LYS A 3 -3.66 17.75 10.80
N ASN A 4 -4.88 18.29 10.85
CA ASN A 4 -6.09 17.46 10.91
C ASN A 4 -6.32 16.65 9.63
N GLU A 5 -6.06 17.26 8.46
CA GLU A 5 -6.11 16.56 7.17
C GLU A 5 -5.10 15.41 7.11
N LEU A 6 -3.90 15.65 7.66
CA LEU A 6 -2.83 14.66 7.70
C LEU A 6 -3.14 13.49 8.65
N VAL A 7 -3.65 13.77 9.85
CA VAL A 7 -4.10 12.73 10.79
C VAL A 7 -5.24 11.92 10.16
N HIS A 8 -6.17 12.58 9.46
CA HIS A 8 -7.25 11.90 8.77
C HIS A 8 -6.75 11.00 7.63
N LEU A 9 -5.81 11.48 6.81
CA LEU A 9 -5.17 10.66 5.78
C LEU A 9 -4.45 9.46 6.40
N HIS A 10 -3.73 9.66 7.50
CA HIS A 10 -3.07 8.57 8.23
C HIS A 10 -4.08 7.51 8.69
N SER A 11 -5.24 7.92 9.23
CA SER A 11 -6.32 6.99 9.58
C SER A 11 -6.84 6.19 8.39
N LEU A 12 -7.04 6.84 7.23
CA LEU A 12 -7.51 6.18 6.01
C LEU A 12 -6.50 5.13 5.49
N LEU A 13 -5.21 5.45 5.52
CA LEU A 13 -4.16 4.51 5.13
C LEU A 13 -4.05 3.34 6.11
N ARG A 14 -4.25 3.58 7.42
CA ARG A 14 -4.25 2.50 8.43
C ARG A 14 -5.40 1.52 8.19
N LEU A 15 -6.59 2.03 7.89
CA LEU A 15 -7.74 1.22 7.51
C LEU A 15 -7.49 0.44 6.21
N LEU A 16 -6.82 1.07 5.25
CA LEU A 16 -6.46 0.40 4.00
C LEU A 16 -5.50 -0.77 4.25
N ARG A 17 -4.49 -0.59 5.11
CA ARG A 17 -3.61 -1.68 5.54
C ARG A 17 -4.40 -2.83 6.16
N GLU A 18 -5.32 -2.54 7.08
CA GLU A 18 -6.15 -3.58 7.72
C GLU A 18 -6.98 -4.37 6.72
N ARG A 19 -7.49 -3.70 5.68
CA ARG A 19 -8.24 -4.35 4.60
C ARG A 19 -7.42 -5.39 3.82
N TYR A 20 -6.12 -5.18 3.71
CA TYR A 20 -5.21 -6.07 2.97
C TYR A 20 -4.31 -6.89 3.88
N ALA A 21 -4.56 -6.91 5.19
CA ALA A 21 -3.69 -7.58 6.16
C ALA A 21 -3.60 -9.09 5.91
N ASP A 22 -4.68 -9.72 5.46
CA ASP A 22 -4.71 -11.17 5.16
C ASP A 22 -3.95 -11.52 3.87
N ASP A 23 -3.78 -10.56 2.97
CA ASP A 23 -3.09 -10.74 1.68
C ASP A 23 -1.64 -10.26 1.72
N ALA A 24 -1.22 -9.61 2.81
CA ALA A 24 0.08 -8.95 2.93
C ALA A 24 1.11 -9.81 3.68
N ASP A 25 2.38 -9.68 3.27
CA ASP A 25 3.48 -10.28 4.01
C ASP A 25 3.58 -9.72 5.45
N ASP A 26 3.92 -10.57 6.42
CA ASP A 26 4.11 -10.19 7.84
C ASP A 26 5.08 -9.01 8.03
N ALA A 27 6.05 -8.86 7.13
CA ALA A 27 7.08 -7.82 7.17
C ALA A 27 6.78 -6.61 6.25
N ALA A 28 5.66 -6.61 5.51
CA ALA A 28 5.36 -5.60 4.50
C ALA A 28 5.34 -4.17 5.07
N PHE A 29 5.00 -4.02 6.36
CA PHE A 29 4.83 -2.73 7.04
C PHE A 29 5.88 -2.43 8.11
N ALA A 30 7.04 -3.10 8.09
CA ALA A 30 8.06 -2.97 9.14
C ALA A 30 8.57 -1.54 9.35
N ASP A 31 8.85 -0.78 8.28
CA ASP A 31 9.31 0.61 8.38
C ASP A 31 8.28 1.52 9.07
N TYR A 32 7.00 1.41 8.70
CA TYR A 32 5.91 2.10 9.39
C TYR A 32 5.80 1.70 10.86
N ASP A 33 5.85 0.40 11.16
CA ASP A 33 5.71 -0.12 12.53
C ASP A 33 6.88 0.34 13.43
N ALA A 34 8.09 0.48 12.88
CA ALA A 34 9.26 1.00 13.57
C ALA A 34 9.09 2.45 14.06
N LEU A 35 8.26 3.26 13.38
CA LEU A 35 7.96 4.64 13.81
C LEU A 35 7.15 4.69 15.10
N SER A 36 6.39 3.63 15.43
CA SER A 36 5.51 3.58 16.60
C SER A 36 4.54 4.78 16.68
N ILE A 37 3.99 5.18 15.53
CA ILE A 37 3.00 6.27 15.40
C ILE A 37 1.70 5.71 14.83
N ASP A 38 0.68 5.62 15.68
CA ASP A 38 -0.71 5.33 15.27
C ASP A 38 -1.53 6.63 15.06
N PRO A 39 -2.55 6.66 14.18
CA PRO A 39 -3.41 7.85 13.98
C PRO A 39 -4.09 8.38 15.24
N THR A 40 -4.36 7.54 16.24
CA THR A 40 -4.93 7.94 17.54
C THR A 40 -4.00 8.87 18.33
N HIS A 41 -2.69 8.88 18.03
CA HIS A 41 -1.72 9.79 18.63
C HIS A 41 -1.78 11.21 18.03
N ALA A 42 -2.97 11.78 17.86
CA ALA A 42 -3.19 13.10 17.23
C ALA A 42 -2.45 14.27 17.92
N HIS A 43 -1.97 14.07 19.15
CA HIS A 43 -1.14 15.03 19.88
C HIS A 43 0.31 15.07 19.38
N ARG A 44 0.81 14.02 18.70
CA ARG A 44 2.17 13.96 18.14
C ARG A 44 2.37 15.03 17.07
N SER A 45 3.64 15.27 16.71
CA SER A 45 3.99 16.37 15.81
C SER A 45 3.41 16.15 14.41
N LYS A 46 3.27 17.23 13.64
CA LYS A 46 2.90 17.14 12.23
C LYS A 46 3.91 16.28 11.46
N GLY A 47 5.22 16.50 11.69
CA GLY A 47 6.28 15.74 11.04
C GLY A 47 6.20 14.23 11.31
N ALA A 48 5.85 13.82 12.54
CA ALA A 48 5.69 12.40 12.87
C ALA A 48 4.55 11.75 12.06
N HIS A 49 3.44 12.46 11.86
CA HIS A 49 2.36 11.98 11.00
C HIS A 49 2.71 12.04 9.50
N GLU A 50 3.57 12.98 9.06
CA GLU A 50 4.03 13.04 7.67
C GLU A 50 4.91 11.84 7.35
N GLU A 51 5.86 11.53 8.23
CA GLU A 51 6.75 10.36 8.12
C GLU A 51 5.94 9.06 8.10
N ALA A 52 4.98 8.91 9.02
CA ALA A 52 4.10 7.76 9.09
C ALA A 52 3.27 7.58 7.80
N VAL A 53 2.71 8.66 7.25
CA VAL A 53 1.96 8.63 5.99
C VAL A 53 2.85 8.24 4.81
N LEU A 54 4.07 8.79 4.74
CA LEU A 54 5.02 8.48 3.67
C LEU A 54 5.45 7.01 3.69
N ALA A 55 5.85 6.50 4.86
CA ALA A 55 6.23 5.09 5.02
C ALA A 55 5.06 4.15 4.67
N LEU A 56 3.88 4.39 5.27
CA LEU A 56 2.72 3.52 5.07
C LEU A 56 2.22 3.52 3.62
N SER A 57 2.20 4.68 2.96
CA SER A 57 1.77 4.77 1.56
C SER A 57 2.75 4.10 0.59
N ALA A 58 4.06 4.21 0.83
CA ALA A 58 5.07 3.52 0.02
C ALA A 58 4.96 2.00 0.17
N GLN A 59 4.84 1.51 1.40
CA GLN A 59 4.70 0.07 1.69
C GLN A 59 3.39 -0.50 1.16
N LEU A 60 2.28 0.24 1.28
CA LEU A 60 1.01 -0.14 0.65
C LEU A 60 1.16 -0.25 -0.87
N ALA A 61 1.80 0.72 -1.53
CA ALA A 61 1.98 0.71 -2.98
C ALA A 61 2.84 -0.49 -3.44
N ASP A 62 3.92 -0.79 -2.72
CA ASP A 62 4.77 -1.96 -2.95
C ASP A 62 3.96 -3.25 -2.83
N GLU A 63 3.21 -3.40 -1.73
CA GLU A 63 2.44 -4.61 -1.47
C GLU A 63 1.29 -4.82 -2.47
N LEU A 64 0.55 -3.76 -2.77
CA LEU A 64 -0.49 -3.77 -3.79
C LEU A 64 0.07 -4.10 -5.18
N SER A 65 1.33 -3.78 -5.47
CA SER A 65 1.96 -4.11 -6.75
C SER A 65 2.30 -5.60 -6.88
N LYS A 66 2.65 -6.27 -5.77
CA LYS A 66 2.98 -7.71 -5.74
C LYS A 66 1.74 -8.58 -5.87
N HIS A 67 0.64 -8.19 -5.20
CA HIS A 67 -0.60 -8.97 -5.12
C HIS A 67 -1.69 -8.47 -6.07
N GLY A 68 -1.44 -7.40 -6.83
CA GLY A 68 -2.45 -6.67 -7.57
C GLY A 68 -2.57 -7.01 -9.06
N LYS A 69 -3.84 -7.14 -9.46
CA LYS A 69 -4.49 -6.84 -10.76
C LYS A 69 -4.24 -5.42 -11.34
N TYR A 70 -3.24 -4.73 -10.82
CA TYR A 70 -2.74 -3.42 -11.27
C TYR A 70 -1.24 -3.44 -11.55
N SER A 71 -0.57 -4.57 -11.29
CA SER A 71 0.68 -4.88 -12.00
C SER A 71 0.32 -4.85 -13.48
N GLY A 72 1.09 -4.13 -14.31
CA GLY A 72 0.81 -3.99 -15.75
C GLY A 72 0.99 -5.29 -16.56
N GLN A 73 0.72 -6.44 -15.94
CA GLN A 73 1.02 -7.77 -16.44
C GLN A 73 -0.23 -8.51 -16.96
N ASP A 74 -1.42 -7.90 -16.84
CA ASP A 74 -2.67 -8.42 -17.39
C ASP A 74 -2.75 -8.34 -18.95
N ASP A 75 -1.83 -7.62 -19.63
CA ASP A 75 -1.82 -7.50 -21.09
C ASP A 75 -0.96 -8.56 -21.82
N ALA A 76 -0.14 -9.36 -21.12
CA ALA A 76 0.81 -10.28 -21.77
C ALA A 76 0.27 -11.70 -22.02
N ALA A 77 -0.83 -12.10 -21.36
CA ALA A 77 -1.35 -13.47 -21.44
C ALA A 77 -2.29 -13.73 -22.64
N GLY A 78 -2.66 -12.70 -23.42
CA GLY A 78 -3.66 -12.80 -24.50
C GLY A 78 -3.12 -13.01 -25.93
N ALA A 79 -1.80 -12.98 -26.15
CA ALA A 79 -1.22 -12.87 -27.51
C ALA A 79 -0.51 -14.14 -28.03
N ALA A 80 -0.62 -15.30 -27.37
CA ALA A 80 0.10 -16.51 -27.74
C ALA A 80 -0.79 -17.73 -28.01
N THR A 81 -1.88 -17.59 -28.78
CA THR A 81 -2.57 -18.73 -29.40
C THR A 81 -3.08 -18.37 -30.80
N ALA A 82 -2.16 -18.16 -31.75
CA ALA A 82 -2.51 -18.16 -33.16
C ALA A 82 -1.26 -18.53 -33.98
N ASP A 83 -0.85 -19.79 -33.92
CA ASP A 83 -0.11 -20.36 -35.05
C ASP A 83 -0.40 -21.85 -35.23
N GLY A 84 -0.73 -22.20 -36.47
CA GLY A 84 -0.37 -23.48 -37.07
C GLY A 84 -1.19 -24.71 -36.75
N GLN A 85 -2.35 -24.87 -37.39
CA GLN A 85 -2.73 -26.21 -37.85
C GLN A 85 -3.27 -26.16 -39.28
N GLY A 86 -2.34 -26.25 -40.23
CA GLY A 86 -2.62 -26.73 -41.57
C GLY A 86 -2.66 -28.25 -41.58
N ALA A 87 -3.74 -28.79 -42.15
CA ALA A 87 -3.80 -30.00 -42.96
C ALA A 87 -5.16 -30.04 -43.65
#